data_AF-A0A240BTP8-F1
#
_entry.id   AF-A0A240BTP8-F1
#
_cell.length_a   1.000
_cell.length_b   1.000
_cell.length_c   1.000
_cell.angle_alpha   90.00
_cell.angle_beta   90.00
_cell.angle_gamma   90.00
#
_symmetry.space_group_name_H-M   'P 1'
#
loop_
_entity.id
_entity.type
_entity.pdbx_description
1 polymer ?
#
loop_
_entity_poly.entity_id
_entity_poly.type
_entity_poly.pdbx_seq_one_letter_code
_entity_poly.pdbx_strand_id
1 'polypeptide(L)' 'MHPNKPIEFDEEICLVIGRAVLEVVKLGGETSAPAVMDAIEVAVERPGVTESAVAAADDALDLMARLIQ' A
#
# COMPACT_ATOMS: atom_id res chain seq x y z
N MET A 1 -3.39 -0.68 -19.59
CA MET A 1 -3.87 -1.61 -18.53
C MET A 1 -4.26 -2.92 -19.17
N HIS A 2 -3.67 -4.04 -18.75
CA HIS A 2 -4.03 -5.38 -19.22
C HIS A 2 -5.11 -5.98 -18.31
N PRO A 3 -6.35 -6.17 -18.79
CA PRO A 3 -7.49 -6.51 -17.94
C PRO A 3 -7.45 -7.92 -17.31
N ASN A 4 -6.49 -8.78 -17.70
CA ASN A 4 -6.38 -10.17 -17.24
C ASN A 4 -5.03 -10.52 -16.61
N LYS A 5 -4.12 -9.56 -16.33
CA LYS A 5 -2.93 -9.90 -15.54
C LYS A 5 -3.40 -10.24 -14.11
N PRO A 6 -3.15 -11.46 -13.61
CA PRO A 6 -3.34 -11.76 -12.19
C PRO A 6 -2.64 -10.66 -11.39
N ILE A 7 -3.32 -10.09 -10.40
CA ILE A 7 -2.63 -9.18 -9.50
C ILE A 7 -1.70 -10.06 -8.69
N GLU A 8 -0.40 -9.88 -8.87
CA GLU A 8 0.60 -10.52 -8.02
C GLU A 8 0.41 -9.91 -6.62
N PHE A 9 -0.12 -10.72 -5.72
CA PHE A 9 -0.26 -10.38 -4.30
C PHE A 9 0.76 -11.21 -3.54
N ASP A 10 1.97 -10.67 -3.45
CA ASP A 10 3.08 -11.32 -2.80
C ASP A 10 3.25 -10.85 -1.35
N GLU A 11 4.23 -11.45 -0.66
CA GLU A 11 4.52 -11.14 0.74
C GLU A 11 4.94 -9.68 0.94
N GLU A 12 5.63 -9.07 -0.03
CA GLU A 12 6.11 -7.70 0.09
C GLU A 12 4.93 -6.72 0.06
N ILE A 13 3.99 -6.91 -0.87
CA ILE A 13 2.73 -6.16 -0.94
C ILE A 13 1.90 -6.37 0.34
N CYS A 14 1.81 -7.61 0.85
CA CYS A 14 1.13 -7.89 2.12
C CYS A 14 1.73 -7.09 3.29
N LEU A 15 3.06 -7.02 3.36
CA LEU A 15 3.77 -6.32 4.43
C LEU A 15 3.58 -4.82 4.33
N VAL A 16 3.58 -4.24 3.13
CA VAL A 16 3.31 -2.82 2.92
C VAL A 16 1.91 -2.47 3.43
N ILE A 17 0.88 -3.17 2.93
CA ILE A 17 -0.51 -2.93 3.32
C ILE A 17 -0.69 -3.15 4.82
N GLY A 18 -0.14 -4.23 5.37
CA GLY A 18 -0.22 -4.54 6.80
C GLY A 18 0.42 -3.46 7.68
N ARG A 19 1.57 -2.92 7.28
CA ARG A 19 2.23 -1.81 8.00
C ARG A 19 1.40 -0.53 7.96
N ALA A 20 0.81 -0.22 6.81
CA ALA A 20 -0.07 0.94 6.67
C ALA A 20 -1.33 0.82 7.52
N VAL A 21 -1.98 -0.35 7.55
CA VAL A 21 -3.10 -0.65 8.45
C VAL A 21 -2.71 -0.44 9.92
N LEU A 22 -1.55 -0.96 10.32
CA LEU A 22 -1.05 -0.77 11.69
C LEU A 22 -0.83 0.70 12.03
N GLU A 23 -0.32 1.50 11.08
CA GLU A 23 -0.12 2.94 11.28
C GLU A 23 -1.45 3.69 11.44
N VAL A 24 -2.43 3.41 10.58
CA VAL A 24 -3.79 3.98 10.69
C VAL A 24 -4.40 3.68 12.05
N VAL A 25 -4.33 2.42 12.50
CA VAL A 25 -4.85 1.99 13.81
C VAL A 25 -4.12 2.69 14.96
N LYS A 26 -2.79 2.82 14.90
CA LYS A 26 -2.00 3.52 15.93
C LYS A 26 -2.38 4.99 16.05
N LEU A 27 -2.71 5.64 14.95
CA LEU A 27 -3.16 7.04 14.92
C LEU A 27 -4.63 7.20 15.34
N GLY A 28 -5.35 6.10 15.60
CA GLY A 28 -6.77 6.11 15.95
C GLY A 28 -7.69 6.40 14.77
N GLY A 29 -7.19 6.23 13.54
CA GLY A 29 -7.94 6.45 12.32
C GLY A 29 -8.88 5.28 11.99
N GLU A 30 -9.85 5.54 11.12
CA GLU A 30 -10.70 4.50 10.53
C GLU A 30 -9.89 3.68 9.51
N THR A 31 -9.87 2.35 9.68
CA THR A 31 -9.21 1.43 8.75
C THR A 31 -10.01 1.25 7.46
N SER A 32 -10.08 2.32 6.66
CA SER A 32 -10.68 2.32 5.33
C SER A 32 -9.61 2.17 4.25
N ALA A 33 -10.00 1.70 3.07
CA ALA A 33 -9.07 1.55 1.96
C ALA A 33 -8.37 2.87 1.56
N PRO A 34 -9.06 4.03 1.49
CA PRO A 34 -8.41 5.32 1.28
C PRO A 34 -7.40 5.67 2.39
N ALA A 35 -7.76 5.48 3.66
CA ALA A 35 -6.87 5.80 4.78
C ALA A 35 -5.58 4.96 4.77
N VAL A 36 -5.68 3.69 4.35
CA VAL A 36 -4.52 2.81 4.20
C VAL A 36 -3.67 3.23 3.00
N MET A 37 -4.27 3.62 1.87
CA MET A 37 -3.53 4.14 0.71
C MET A 37 -2.77 5.43 1.07
N ASP A 38 -3.43 6.39 1.73
CA ASP A 38 -2.80 7.62 2.22
C ASP A 38 -1.61 7.30 3.15
N ALA A 39 -1.75 6.30 4.02
CA ALA A 39 -0.68 5.88 4.92
C ALA A 39 0.52 5.23 4.18
N ILE A 40 0.29 4.55 3.05
CA ILE A 40 1.36 4.02 2.19
C ILE A 40 2.08 5.17 1.50
N GLU A 41 1.36 6.14 0.93
CA GLU A 41 1.92 7.32 0.28
C GLU A 41 2.82 8.12 1.25
N VAL A 42 2.30 8.41 2.45
CA VAL A 42 3.08 9.10 3.50
C VAL A 42 4.31 8.28 3.93
N ALA A 43 4.26 6.95 3.88
CA ALA A 43 5.38 6.11 4.26
C ALA A 43 6.54 6.18 3.27
N VAL A 44 6.26 6.28 1.96
CA VAL A 44 7.30 6.36 0.92
C VAL A 44 7.90 7.75 0.76
N GLU A 45 7.19 8.80 1.18
CA GLU A 45 7.72 10.17 1.23
C GLU A 45 8.78 10.37 2.33
N ARG A 46 8.95 9.41 3.24
CA ARG A 46 9.92 9.51 4.34
C ARG A 46 11.36 9.43 3.81
N PRO A 47 12.30 10.22 4.35
CA PRO A 47 13.71 10.10 3.98
C PRO A 47 14.27 8.71 4.30
N GLY A 48 15.09 8.16 3.40
CA GLY A 48 15.81 6.90 3.62
C GLY A 48 15.03 5.62 3.24
N VAL A 49 13.89 5.76 2.54
CA VAL A 49 13.19 4.63 1.92
C VAL A 49 14.01 4.10 0.73
N THR A 50 14.12 2.79 0.61
CA THR A 50 14.85 2.14 -0.48
C THR A 50 14.02 2.12 -1.76
N GLU A 51 14.67 2.09 -2.93
CA GLU A 51 13.96 1.96 -4.22
C GLU A 51 13.06 0.72 -4.28
N SER A 52 13.49 -0.39 -3.67
CA SER A 52 12.67 -1.61 -3.54
C SER A 52 11.39 -1.37 -2.73
N ALA A 53 11.51 -0.64 -1.61
CA ALA A 53 10.35 -0.34 -0.78
C ALA A 53 9.38 0.64 -1.47
N VAL A 54 9.89 1.54 -2.32
CA VAL A 54 9.05 2.39 -3.18
C VAL A 54 8.31 1.54 -4.21
N ALA A 55 9.02 0.63 -4.90
CA ALA A 55 8.39 -0.25 -5.89
C ALA A 55 7.28 -1.12 -5.28
N ALA A 56 7.53 -1.72 -4.11
CA ALA A 56 6.52 -2.51 -3.41
C ALA A 56 5.31 -1.68 -2.93
N ALA A 57 5.53 -0.40 -2.61
CA ALA A 57 4.46 0.52 -2.25
C ALA A 57 3.62 0.93 -3.46
N ASP A 58 4.23 1.20 -4.60
CA ASP A 58 3.53 1.47 -5.86
C ASP A 58 2.67 0.26 -6.26
N ASP A 59 3.23 -0.96 -6.20
CA ASP A 59 2.50 -2.19 -6.50
C ASP A 59 1.32 -2.42 -5.52
N ALA A 60 1.50 -2.10 -4.24
CA ALA A 60 0.44 -2.17 -3.24
C ALA A 60 -0.68 -1.15 -3.50
N LEU A 61 -0.33 0.09 -3.85
CA LEU A 61 -1.28 1.15 -4.21
C LEU A 61 -2.07 0.77 -5.47
N ASP A 62 -1.40 0.22 -6.49
CA ASP A 62 -2.04 -0.26 -7.72
C ASP A 62 -3.02 -1.41 -7.45
N LEU A 63 -2.64 -2.38 -6.60
CA LEU A 63 -3.55 -3.45 -6.17
C LEU A 63 -4.77 -2.86 -5.44
N MET A 64 -4.56 -1.98 -4.47
CA MET A 64 -5.64 -1.39 -3.69
C MET A 64 -6.59 -0.57 -4.57
N ALA A 65 -6.05 0.25 -5.48
CA ALA A 65 -6.83 1.04 -6.43
C ALA A 65 -7.73 0.16 -7.32
N ARG A 66 -7.25 -1.05 -7.70
CA ARG A 66 -8.05 -2.01 -8.48
C ARG A 66 -9.17 -2.67 -7.67
N LEU A 67 -9.02 -2.80 -6.34
CA LEU A 67 -10.02 -3.44 -5.49
C LEU A 67 -11.18 -2.50 -5.09
N ILE A 68 -10.97 -1.19 -5.19
CA ILE A 68 -11.96 -0.15 -4.82
C ILE A 68 -12.84 0.25 -6.03
N GLN A 69 -12.48 -0.18 -7.24
CA GLN A 69 -13.26 0.00 -8.48
C GLN A 69 -14.40 -1.01 -8.60
#